data_AF-A0A948FLZ3-F1
#
_entry.id   AF-A0A948FLZ3-F1
#
_cell.length_a   1.000
_cell.length_b   1.000
_cell.length_c   1.000
_cell.angle_alpha   90.00
_cell.angle_beta   90.00
_cell.angle_gamma   90.00
#
_symmetry.space_group_name_H-M   'P 1'
#
loop_
_entity.id
_entity.type
_entity.pdbx_description
1 polymer ?
#
loop_
_entity_poly.entity_id
_entity_poly.type
_entity_poly.pdbx_seq_one_letter_code
_entity_poly.pdbx_strand_id
1 'polypeptide(L)' 'MEIIQAKDLPDNIKDVDDSILDKAIICEESSRPYRLIKQELDFYREHNIPLPRRHYEVRFFDRLDVLPPMELFLRKCDKC' A
#
# COMPACT_ATOMS: atom_id res chain seq x y z
N MET A 1 5.96 22.20 -1.83
CA MET A 1 5.64 20.78 -1.68
C MET A 1 5.06 20.60 -0.31
N GLU A 2 3.75 20.40 -0.24
CA GLU A 2 3.07 20.13 1.02
C GLU A 2 3.25 18.65 1.36
N ILE A 3 3.50 18.38 2.64
CA ILE A 3 3.78 17.06 3.16
C ILE A 3 2.64 16.70 4.11
N ILE A 4 1.96 15.59 3.84
CA ILE A 4 0.89 15.06 4.69
C ILE A 4 1.37 13.79 5.36
N GLN A 5 1.07 13.62 6.65
CA GLN A 5 1.31 12.36 7.33
C GLN A 5 0.21 11.35 6.99
N ALA A 6 0.57 10.07 6.87
CA ALA A 6 -0.39 9.03 6.57
C ALA A 6 -1.58 8.92 7.55
N LYS A 7 -1.45 9.48 8.76
CA LYS A 7 -2.47 9.49 9.82
C LYS A 7 -3.61 10.48 9.58
N ASP A 8 -3.34 11.54 8.82
CA ASP A 8 -4.32 12.59 8.54
C ASP A 8 -5.16 12.30 7.29
N LEU A 9 -4.94 11.15 6.64
CA LEU A 9 -5.76 10.75 5.50
C LEU A 9 -7.17 10.37 5.95
N PRO A 10 -8.22 10.85 5.25
CA PRO A 10 -9.58 10.44 5.51
C PRO A 10 -9.76 8.94 5.25
N ASP A 11 -10.58 8.29 6.08
CA ASP A 11 -10.99 6.91 5.84
C ASP A 11 -11.95 6.77 4.64
N ASN A 12 -12.57 7.89 4.21
CA ASN A 12 -13.46 7.92 3.06
C ASN A 12 -12.78 8.55 1.84
N ILE A 13 -12.68 7.79 0.75
CA ILE A 13 -12.12 8.25 -0.53
C ILE A 13 -12.91 9.43 -1.16
N LYS A 14 -14.20 9.57 -0.82
CA LYS A 14 -15.07 10.64 -1.34
C LYS A 14 -14.76 12.02 -0.76
N ASP A 15 -14.10 12.07 0.39
CA ASP A 15 -13.71 13.31 1.06
C ASP A 15 -12.35 13.82 0.54
N VAL A 16 -11.68 13.05 -0.33
CA VAL A 16 -10.34 13.36 -0.82
C VAL A 16 -10.40 14.14 -2.12
N ASP A 17 -9.92 15.37 -2.08
CA ASP A 17 -9.69 16.24 -3.24
C ASP A 17 -8.52 15.79 -4.14
N ASP A 18 -8.58 16.18 -5.42
CA ASP A 18 -7.53 15.91 -6.42
C ASP A 18 -6.20 16.60 -6.07
N SER A 19 -6.22 17.57 -5.15
CA SER A 19 -5.01 18.26 -4.67
C SER A 19 -4.03 17.30 -3.99
N ILE A 20 -4.44 16.08 -3.61
CA ILE A 20 -3.53 15.08 -3.06
C ILE A 20 -2.47 14.58 -4.06
N LEU A 21 -2.70 14.77 -5.37
CA LEU A 21 -1.76 14.39 -6.43
C LEU A 21 -0.47 15.22 -6.42
N ASP A 22 -0.53 16.45 -5.89
CA ASP A 22 0.60 17.36 -5.79
C ASP A 22 1.29 17.32 -4.40
N LYS A 23 0.74 16.51 -3.49
CA LYS A 23 1.22 16.37 -2.11
C LYS A 23 2.08 15.12 -1.95
N ALA A 24 3.08 15.20 -1.07
CA ALA A 24 3.88 14.05 -0.69
C ALA A 24 3.30 13.43 0.59
N ILE A 25 2.96 12.15 0.55
CA ILE A 25 2.45 11.41 1.71
C ILE A 25 3.63 10.71 2.39
N ILE A 26 3.82 10.93 3.69
CA ILE A 26 4.81 10.20 4.48
C ILE A 26 4.19 8.88 4.94
N CYS A 27 4.82 7.77 4.55
CA CYS A 27 4.44 6.44 5.04
C CYS A 27 4.60 6.34 6.56
N GLU A 28 3.61 5.79 7.24
CA GLU A 28 3.63 5.62 8.70
C GLU A 28 4.77 4.72 9.20
N GLU A 29 5.13 3.70 8.42
CA GLU A 29 6.09 2.67 8.84
C GLU A 29 7.54 2.95 8.42
N SER A 30 7.77 3.32 7.17
CA SER A 30 9.14 3.56 6.65
C SER A 30 9.61 5.00 6.72
N SER A 31 8.72 5.94 7.08
CA SER A 31 8.94 7.39 6.99
C SER A 31 9.33 7.89 5.59
N ARG A 32 9.22 7.05 4.55
CA ARG A 32 9.52 7.43 3.16
C ARG A 32 8.37 8.24 2.58
N PRO A 33 8.65 9.37 1.90
CA PRO A 33 7.64 10.11 1.16
C PRO A 33 7.31 9.35 -0.14
N TYR A 34 6.02 9.25 -0.46
CA TYR A 34 5.52 8.74 -1.73
C TYR A 34 4.43 9.67 -2.27
N ARG A 35 4.19 9.59 -3.58
CA ARG A 35 3.17 10.37 -4.27
C ARG A 35 2.24 9.43 -5.03
N LEU A 36 0.96 9.76 -5.04
CA LEU A 36 -0.05 9.05 -5.83
C LEU A 36 -0.10 9.59 -7.26
N ILE A 37 -0.42 8.70 -8.20
CA ILE A 37 -0.68 9.05 -9.60
C ILE A 37 -2.19 9.18 -9.82
N LYS A 38 -2.62 9.97 -10.81
CA LYS A 38 -4.03 10.11 -11.21
C LYS A 38 -4.73 8.77 -11.37
N GLN A 39 -4.10 7.86 -12.12
CA GLN A 39 -4.61 6.51 -12.34
C GLN A 39 -4.82 5.71 -11.06
N GLU A 40 -3.94 5.86 -10.06
CA GLU A 40 -4.12 5.20 -8.77
C GLU A 40 -5.32 5.80 -8.02
N LEU A 41 -5.43 7.13 -8.01
CA LEU A 41 -6.51 7.84 -7.35
C LEU A 41 -7.89 7.52 -7.98
N ASP A 42 -7.96 7.45 -9.30
CA ASP A 42 -9.16 7.01 -10.02
C ASP A 42 -9.54 5.57 -9.67
N PHE A 43 -8.56 4.66 -9.62
CA PHE A 43 -8.80 3.28 -9.18
C PHE A 43 -9.37 3.19 -7.76
N TYR A 44 -8.83 3.94 -6.80
CA TYR A 44 -9.35 3.95 -5.43
C TYR A 44 -10.78 4.51 -5.37
N ARG A 45 -11.11 5.51 -6.20
CA ARG A 45 -12.45 6.09 -6.29
C ARG A 45 -13.47 5.13 -6.90
N GLU A 46 -13.15 4.51 -8.03
CA GLU A 46 -14.02 3.55 -8.72
C GLU A 46 -14.37 2.38 -7.81
N HIS A 47 -13.39 1.89 -7.05
CA HIS A 47 -13.57 0.75 -6.16
C HIS A 47 -14.05 1.13 -4.74
N ASN A 48 -14.25 2.41 -4.45
CA ASN A 48 -14.60 2.93 -3.12
C ASN A 48 -13.64 2.42 -2.01
N ILE A 49 -12.35 2.32 -2.32
CA ILE A 49 -11.31 1.85 -1.40
C ILE A 49 -10.60 3.07 -0.79
N PRO A 50 -10.34 3.09 0.53
CA PRO A 50 -9.55 4.16 1.14
C PRO A 50 -8.14 4.22 0.57
N LEU A 51 -7.56 5.42 0.58
CA LEU A 51 -6.18 5.59 0.15
C LEU A 51 -5.21 4.81 1.07
N PRO A 52 -4.15 4.22 0.49
CA PRO A 52 -3.20 3.47 1.28
C PRO A 52 -2.38 4.41 2.17
N ARG A 53 -2.29 4.09 3.47
CA ARG A 53 -1.42 4.76 4.46
C ARG A 53 0.04 4.30 4.40
N ARG A 54 0.28 3.19 3.69
CA ARG A 54 1.60 2.57 3.47
C ARG A 54 1.98 2.71 2.00
N HIS A 55 3.25 3.00 1.75
CA HIS A 55 3.81 3.00 0.41
C HIS A 55 3.84 1.57 -0.20
N TYR A 56 4.01 1.50 -1.51
CA TYR A 56 3.87 0.24 -2.27
C TYR A 56 4.83 -0.86 -1.82
N GLU A 57 6.08 -0.54 -1.47
CA GLU A 57 7.09 -1.54 -1.11
C GLU A 57 6.70 -2.28 0.16
N VAL A 58 6.31 -1.55 1.22
CA VAL A 58 5.84 -2.17 2.46
C VAL A 58 4.63 -3.07 2.21
N ARG A 59 3.64 -2.60 1.42
CA ARG A 59 2.48 -3.43 1.06
C ARG A 59 2.85 -4.66 0.22
N PHE A 60 3.96 -4.60 -0.49
CA PHE A 60 4.48 -5.73 -1.25
C PHE A 60 5.18 -6.72 -0.32
N PHE A 61 6.05 -6.27 0.57
CA PHE A 61 6.70 -7.11 1.58
C PHE A 61 5.69 -7.74 2.54
N ASP A 62 4.68 -7.01 3.02
CA ASP A 62 3.58 -7.55 3.83
C ASP A 62 2.90 -8.75 3.14
N ARG A 63 2.76 -8.71 1.81
CA ARG A 63 2.19 -9.82 1.03
C ARG A 63 3.16 -10.99 0.88
N LEU A 64 4.46 -10.71 0.77
CA LEU A 64 5.50 -11.74 0.73
C LEU A 64 5.60 -12.48 2.07
N ASP A 65 5.43 -11.79 3.20
CA ASP A 65 5.53 -12.40 4.53
C ASP A 65 4.41 -13.39 4.83
N VAL A 66 3.24 -13.22 4.18
CA VAL A 66 2.12 -14.17 4.28
C VAL A 66 2.34 -15.40 3.39
N LEU A 67 3.18 -15.28 2.35
CA LEU A 67 3.44 -16.39 1.44
C LEU A 67 4.29 -17.46 2.15
N PRO A 68 4.04 -18.75 1.84
CA PRO A 68 4.92 -19.81 2.32
C PRO A 68 6.35 -19.55 1.81
N PRO A 69 7.37 -19.94 2.59
CA PRO A 69 8.75 -19.76 2.19
C PRO A 69 9.01 -20.49 0.87
N MET A 70 9.79 -19.87 -0.01
CA MET A 70 10.21 -20.47 -1.28
C MET A 70 11.34 -21.49 -1.07
N GLU A 71 11.13 -22.43 -0.16
CA GLU A 71 12.07 -23.50 0.19
C GLU A 71 11.51 -24.87 -0.22
N LEU A 72 12.40 -25.75 -0.68
CA LEU A 72 12.05 -27.13 -0.94
C LEU A 72 12.03 -27.90 0.38
N PHE A 73 10.85 -28.34 0.79
CA PHE A 73 10.72 -29.18 1.97
C PHE A 73 11.13 -30.62 1.64
N LEU A 74 12.16 -31.12 2.33
CA LEU A 74 12.49 -32.54 2.31
C LEU A 74 11.31 -33.32 2.89
N ARG A 75 10.64 -34.10 2.05
CA ARG A 75 9.51 -34.96 2.42
C ARG A 75 9.93 -36.41 2.17
N LYS A 76 9.64 -37.32 3.11
CA LYS A 76 9.67 -38.76 2.81
C LYS A 76 8.45 -39.08 1.94
N CYS A 77 8.67 -39.83 0.87
CA CYS A 77 7.60 -40.26 -0.02
C CYS A 77 6.60 -41.14 0.75
N ASP A 78 5.29 -40.87 0.60
CA ASP A 78 4.24 -41.65 1.27
C ASP A 78 4.14 -43.11 0.77
N LYS A 79 4.80 -43.45 -0.35
CA LYS A 79 4.76 -44.77 -1.00
C LYS A 79 6.08 -45.55 -0.93
N CYS A 80 7.09 -45.09 -0.19
CA CYS A 80 8.40 -45.75 -0.09
C CYS A 80 8.65 -46.29 1.32
#